data_AF-M0D6Y4-F1
#
_entry.id   AF-M0D6Y4-F1
#
_cell.length_a   1.000
_cell.length_b   1.000
_cell.length_c   1.000
_cell.angle_alpha   90.00
_cell.angle_beta   90.00
_cell.angle_gamma   90.00
#
_symmetry.space_group_name_H-M   'P 1'
#
loop_
_entity.id
_entity.type
_entity.pdbx_description
1 polymer ?
#
loop_
_entity_poly.entity_id
_entity_poly.type
_entity_poly.pdbx_seq_one_letter_code
_entity_poly.pdbx_strand_id
1 'polypeptide(L)' 'MKTPTNSADNAGTDGEYQYIEYESDDETVVVIQDHDNESAWIQSTVSIPIEP' A
#
# COMPACT_ATOMS: atom_id res chain seq x y z
N MET A 1 13.91 -10.27 1.67
CA MET A 1 13.11 -9.03 1.58
C MET A 1 12.85 -8.78 0.10
N LYS A 2 11.62 -9.02 -0.35
CA LYS A 2 11.20 -8.66 -1.71
C LYS A 2 11.21 -7.13 -1.79
N THR A 3 11.72 -6.58 -2.88
CA THR A 3 11.61 -5.15 -3.17
C THR A 3 10.12 -4.79 -3.29
N PRO A 4 9.65 -3.68 -2.71
CA PRO A 4 8.27 -3.24 -2.88
C PRO A 4 8.00 -3.06 -4.37
N THR A 5 6.94 -3.71 -4.86
CA THR A 5 6.49 -3.49 -6.23
C THR A 5 5.74 -2.18 -6.23
N ASN A 6 6.40 -1.14 -6.69
CA ASN A 6 5.72 0.10 -6.98
C ASN A 6 4.93 -0.09 -8.28
N SER A 7 3.64 -0.41 -8.18
CA SER A 7 2.74 -0.47 -9.33
C SER A 7 2.62 0.86 -10.09
N ALA A 8 3.30 1.92 -9.62
CA ALA A 8 3.47 3.17 -10.36
C ALA A 8 4.22 3.02 -11.70
N ASP A 9 4.86 1.89 -12.02
CA ASP A 9 5.37 1.67 -13.39
C ASP A 9 4.23 1.55 -14.43
N ASN A 10 2.98 1.38 -13.97
CA ASN A 10 1.77 1.42 -14.79
C ASN A 10 0.72 2.42 -14.27
N ALA A 11 1.09 3.37 -13.42
CA ALA A 11 0.25 4.53 -13.14
C ALA A 11 0.77 5.67 -14.00
N GLY A 12 0.02 6.00 -15.04
CA GLY A 12 0.28 7.19 -15.85
C GLY A 12 0.59 8.39 -14.96
N THR A 13 1.49 9.23 -15.43
CA THR A 13 2.08 10.40 -14.76
C THR A 13 1.09 11.53 -14.42
N ASP A 14 -0.18 11.22 -14.14
CA ASP A 14 -1.31 12.15 -14.02
C ASP A 14 -2.36 11.72 -12.96
N GLY A 15 -2.00 10.82 -12.03
CA GLY A 15 -2.94 10.31 -11.01
C GLY A 15 -2.80 10.98 -9.65
N GLU A 16 -3.86 11.68 -9.23
CA GLU A 16 -4.13 12.22 -7.87
C GLU A 16 -3.71 11.27 -6.72
N TYR A 17 -3.76 9.96 -6.96
CA TYR A 17 -3.42 8.92 -5.98
C TYR A 17 -2.15 8.13 -6.35
N GLN A 18 -1.27 7.96 -5.37
CA GLN A 18 -0.11 7.08 -5.41
C GLN A 18 -0.39 5.78 -4.65
N TYR A 19 -0.18 4.65 -5.30
CA TYR A 19 -0.38 3.30 -4.73
C TYR A 19 0.96 2.61 -4.50
N ILE A 20 1.23 2.17 -3.26
CA ILE A 20 2.44 1.43 -2.89
C ILE A 20 2.03 0.15 -2.19
N GLU A 21 2.52 -0.99 -2.69
CA GLU A 21 2.23 -2.30 -2.12
C GLU A 21 3.49 -2.99 -1.59
N TYR A 22 3.35 -3.55 -0.40
CA TYR A 22 4.36 -4.32 0.30
C TYR A 22 3.82 -5.74 0.47
N GLU A 23 4.43 -6.69 -0.23
CA GLU A 23 4.11 -8.11 -0.14
C GLU A 23 5.20 -8.85 0.66
N SER A 24 4.77 -9.57 1.69
CA SER A 24 5.54 -10.59 2.42
C SER A 24 4.81 -11.92 2.34
N ASP A 25 5.48 -13.03 2.66
CA ASP A 25 5.03 -14.41 2.34
C ASP A 25 3.55 -14.73 2.64
N ASP A 26 2.94 -14.16 3.68
CA ASP A 26 1.52 -14.33 4.04
C ASP A 26 0.77 -12.99 4.24
N GLU A 27 1.41 -11.86 3.96
CA GLU A 27 0.92 -10.53 4.38
C GLU A 27 1.04 -9.51 3.26
N THR A 28 -0.02 -8.74 3.04
CA THR A 28 -0.03 -7.64 2.09
C THR A 28 -0.42 -6.35 2.81
N VAL A 29 0.42 -5.33 2.66
CA VAL A 29 0.14 -3.97 3.13
C VAL A 29 0.15 -3.04 1.93
N VAL A 30 -0.89 -2.22 1.83
CA VAL A 30 -1.09 -1.26 0.77
C VAL A 30 -1.17 0.13 1.38
N VAL A 31 -0.46 1.08 0.78
CA VAL A 31 -0.52 2.50 1.09
C VAL A 31 -1.09 3.23 -0.12
N ILE A 32 -2.16 3.98 0.10
CA ILE A 32 -2.77 4.88 -0.90
C ILE A 32 -2.52 6.29 -0.40
N GLN A 33 -1.77 7.08 -1.15
CA GLN A 33 -1.47 8.47 -0.82
C GLN A 33 -2.18 9.38 -1.80
N ASP A 34 -2.79 10.43 -1.28
CA ASP A 34 -3.39 11.51 -2.04
C ASP A 34 -2.60 12.78 -1.77
N HIS A 35 -1.82 13.22 -2.75
CA HIS A 35 -0.93 14.37 -2.58
C HIS A 35 -1.69 15.69 -2.56
N ASP A 36 -2.85 15.75 -3.22
CA ASP A 36 -3.67 16.98 -3.30
C ASP A 36 -4.37 17.31 -1.98
N ASN A 37 -4.87 16.32 -1.22
CA ASN A 37 -5.47 16.54 0.09
C ASN A 37 -4.55 16.14 1.26
N GLU A 38 -3.25 15.96 1.01
CA GLU A 38 -2.24 15.57 2.01
C GLU A 38 -2.70 14.39 2.89
N SER A 39 -3.42 13.44 2.28
CA SER A 39 -4.14 12.36 2.95
C SER A 39 -3.54 11.01 2.59
N ALA A 40 -3.64 10.05 3.50
CA ALA A 40 -3.18 8.69 3.24
C ALA A 40 -4.06 7.65 3.94
N TRP A 41 -4.25 6.51 3.26
CA TRP A 41 -4.94 5.34 3.79
C TRP A 41 -4.00 4.14 3.76
N ILE A 42 -4.11 3.29 4.79
CA ILE A 42 -3.36 2.04 4.90
C ILE A 42 -4.36 0.90 4.95
N GLN A 43 -4.21 -0.06 4.04
CA GLN A 43 -4.96 -1.31 4.04
C GLN A 43 -3.99 -2.46 4.33
N SER A 44 -4.34 -3.34 5.25
CA SER A 44 -3.50 -4.47 5.65
C SER A 44 -4.35 -5.73 5.79
N THR A 45 -3.82 -6.86 5.31
CA THR A 45 -4.43 -8.19 5.53
C THR A 45 -3.94 -8.86 6.81
N VAL A 46 -3.05 -8.22 7.57
CA VAL A 46 -2.46 -8.76 8.79
C VAL A 46 -3.55 -9.01 9.84
N SER A 47 -3.67 -10.26 10.26
CA SER A 47 -4.61 -10.69 11.29
C SER A 47 -3.86 -10.94 12.59
N ILE A 48 -4.10 -10.11 13.60
CA ILE A 48 -3.50 -10.32 14.94
C ILE A 48 -4.51 -11.08 15.81
N PRO A 49 -4.14 -12.27 16.33
CA PRO A 49 -5.02 -13.01 17.23
C PRO A 49 -5.22 -12.22 18.53
N ILE A 50 -6.46 -12.15 19.00
CA ILE A 50 -6.79 -11.64 20.32
C ILE A 50 -6.56 -12.74 21.36
N GLU A 51 -5.63 -12.50 22.29
CA GLU A 51 -5.51 -13.35 23.48
C GLU A 51 -6.67 -13.03 24.45
N PRO A 52 -7.29 -14.06 25.07
CA PRO A 52 -8.40 -13.90 26.01
C PRO A 52 -8.00 -13.32 27.37
#